data_AF-A0A449GQC7-F1
#
_entry.id   AF-A0A449GQC7-F1
#
_cell.length_a   1.000
_cell.length_b   1.000
_cell.length_c   1.000
_cell.angle_alpha   90.00
_cell.angle_beta   90.00
_cell.angle_gamma   90.00
#
_symmetry.space_group_name_H-M   'P 1'
#
loop_
_entity.id
_entity.type
_entity.pdbx_description
1 polymer ?
#
loop_
_entity_poly.entity_id
_entity_poly.type
_entity_poly.pdbx_seq_one_letter_code
_entity_poly.pdbx_strand_id
1 'polypeptide(L)'
;MVAAARDGSDDPSMPTISQLIADHIAATGRSYRDLTHASGDRVKHQTFQELKSGPPRSWPKSTETIRGIAQALGLSERAVVLAFARSLGVDVEGASLFAQQLPPGVDDLTPEERRAAIEMLRVLVAQRKAINERAPELHATTAAPRSRRRKGEPDSSLPDQPKFDRSQLLAAMSEPEGDRPPEDEFPADPPNDDFEGR
;
A
#
# COMPACT_ATOMS: atom_id res chain seq x y z
N MET A 1 -22.25 -27.86 7.48
CA MET A 1 -22.35 -26.97 6.30
C MET A 1 -22.00 -25.56 6.77
N VAL A 2 -20.72 -25.21 6.86
CA VAL A 2 -19.85 -24.67 5.80
C VAL A 2 -20.44 -23.42 5.14
N ALA A 3 -19.95 -22.26 5.60
CA ALA A 3 -19.59 -21.15 4.73
C ALA A 3 -18.35 -20.50 5.35
N ALA A 4 -17.18 -21.06 5.00
CA ALA A 4 -15.91 -20.42 5.21
C ALA A 4 -15.85 -19.23 4.23
N ALA A 5 -15.97 -18.02 4.75
CA ALA A 5 -15.59 -16.83 4.01
C ALA A 5 -14.06 -16.82 3.93
N ARG A 6 -13.53 -17.22 2.77
CA ARG A 6 -12.19 -16.86 2.36
C ARG A 6 -12.29 -16.02 1.09
N ASP A 7 -11.49 -14.97 1.14
CA ASP A 7 -10.84 -14.26 0.06
C ASP A 7 -11.44 -12.93 -0.39
N GLY A 8 -10.60 -11.89 -0.40
CA GLY A 8 -10.97 -10.52 -0.73
C GLY A 8 -10.28 -9.40 0.04
N SER A 9 -8.97 -9.49 0.32
CA SER A 9 -8.09 -8.31 0.38
C SER A 9 -6.61 -8.71 0.57
N ASP A 10 -5.87 -8.80 -0.54
CA ASP A 10 -4.44 -8.47 -0.59
C ASP A 10 -4.28 -6.94 -0.39
N ASP A 11 -4.82 -6.41 0.70
CA ASP A 11 -4.32 -5.17 1.25
C ASP A 11 -2.96 -5.51 1.89
N PRO A 12 -1.94 -4.64 1.86
CA PRO A 12 -0.81 -4.71 2.79
C PRO A 12 -1.28 -4.41 4.24
N SER A 13 -2.42 -4.96 4.65
CA SER A 13 -3.01 -4.90 5.97
C SER A 13 -2.14 -5.73 6.90
N MET A 14 -1.84 -5.18 8.06
CA MET A 14 -1.04 -5.86 9.07
C MET A 14 -1.63 -7.25 9.39
N PRO A 15 -0.81 -8.31 9.42
CA PRO A 15 -1.28 -9.65 9.75
C PRO A 15 -1.69 -9.74 11.22
N THR A 16 -2.65 -10.62 11.53
CA THR A 16 -3.04 -10.95 12.91
C THR A 16 -1.95 -11.79 13.60
N ILE A 17 -1.98 -11.86 14.93
CA ILE A 17 -1.03 -12.67 15.69
C ILE A 17 -1.19 -14.17 15.36
N SER A 18 -2.43 -14.60 15.08
CA SER A 18 -2.73 -15.96 14.67
C SER A 18 -2.10 -16.31 13.31
N GLN A 19 -2.13 -15.38 12.36
CA GLN A 19 -1.48 -15.52 11.05
C GLN A 19 0.03 -15.58 11.21
N LEU A 20 0.65 -14.66 11.96
CA LEU A 20 2.09 -14.68 12.21
C LEU A 20 2.59 -16.01 12.81
N ILE A 21 1.85 -16.57 13.77
CA ILE A 21 2.20 -17.87 14.37
C ILE A 21 2.02 -19.00 13.36
N ALA A 22 0.93 -18.99 12.59
CA ALA A 22 0.66 -20.01 11.58
C ALA A 22 1.73 -20.01 10.47
N ASP A 23 2.07 -18.83 9.95
CA ASP A 23 3.06 -18.63 8.89
C ASP A 23 4.46 -19.04 9.37
N HIS A 24 4.82 -18.67 10.61
CA HIS A 24 6.11 -19.08 11.18
C HIS A 24 6.22 -20.61 11.36
N ILE A 25 5.17 -21.28 11.83
CA ILE A 25 5.15 -22.74 11.97
C ILE A 25 5.21 -23.41 10.59
N ALA A 26 4.48 -22.88 9.60
CA ALA A 26 4.51 -23.40 8.24
C ALA A 26 5.90 -23.24 7.60
N ALA A 27 6.58 -22.12 7.82
CA ALA A 27 7.90 -21.83 7.27
C ALA A 27 9.03 -22.63 7.94
N THR A 28 8.95 -22.84 9.26
CA THR A 28 10.05 -23.45 10.03
C THR A 28 9.83 -24.91 10.40
N GLY A 29 8.60 -25.42 10.30
CA GLY A 29 8.23 -26.76 10.76
C GLY A 29 8.28 -26.93 12.29
N ARG A 30 8.45 -25.85 13.06
CA ARG A 30 8.57 -25.89 14.52
C ARG A 30 7.25 -26.23 15.22
N SER A 31 7.34 -26.97 16.32
CA SER A 31 6.21 -27.22 17.21
C SER A 31 5.98 -26.06 18.19
N TYR A 32 4.81 -26.00 18.84
CA TYR A 32 4.57 -25.00 19.90
C TYR A 32 5.49 -25.15 21.12
N ARG A 33 6.02 -26.35 21.35
CA ARG A 33 7.03 -26.58 22.39
C ARG A 33 8.36 -25.91 22.00
N ASP A 34 8.73 -25.99 20.73
CA ASP A 34 9.92 -25.31 20.23
C ASP A 34 9.78 -23.79 20.32
N LEU A 35 8.58 -23.25 20.07
CA LEU A 35 8.30 -21.82 20.27
C LEU A 35 8.40 -21.39 21.74
N THR A 36 8.01 -22.27 22.67
CA THR A 36 8.16 -22.04 24.12
C THR A 36 9.63 -21.88 24.47
N HIS A 37 10.48 -22.80 24.02
CA HIS A 37 11.92 -22.72 24.24
C HIS A 37 12.54 -21.52 23.52
N ALA A 38 12.12 -21.22 22.29
CA ALA A 38 12.58 -20.05 21.55
C ALA A 38 12.19 -18.72 22.22
N SER A 39 11.11 -18.69 23.00
CA SER A 39 10.72 -17.52 23.81
C SER A 39 11.59 -17.32 25.07
N GLY A 40 12.51 -18.24 25.35
CA GLY A 40 13.23 -18.32 26.63
C GLY A 40 12.31 -18.76 27.78
N ASP A 41 11.34 -19.64 27.49
CA ASP A 41 10.32 -20.14 28.42
C ASP A 41 9.46 -19.04 29.08
N ARG A 42 9.46 -17.83 28.51
CA ARG A 42 8.62 -16.70 28.95
C ARG A 42 7.14 -16.88 28.59
N VAL A 43 6.87 -17.68 27.56
CA VAL A 43 5.52 -17.88 27.01
C VAL A 43 5.24 -19.38 26.96
N LYS A 44 4.17 -19.82 27.62
CA LYS A 44 3.79 -21.24 27.67
C LYS A 44 3.26 -21.72 26.32
N HIS A 45 3.47 -23.00 26.01
CA HIS A 45 2.95 -23.64 24.79
C HIS A 45 1.43 -23.46 24.62
N GLN A 46 0.67 -23.52 25.73
CA GLN A 46 -0.78 -23.32 25.73
C GLN A 46 -1.15 -21.93 25.21
N THR A 47 -0.37 -20.89 25.53
CA THR A 47 -0.58 -19.53 25.04
C THR A 47 -0.42 -19.46 23.53
N PHE A 48 0.60 -20.09 22.95
CA PHE A 48 0.76 -20.15 21.49
C PHE A 48 -0.39 -20.89 20.80
N GLN A 49 -0.90 -21.95 21.41
CA GLN A 49 -2.05 -22.70 20.89
C GLN A 49 -3.34 -21.88 20.95
N GLU A 50 -3.57 -21.16 22.05
CA GLU A 50 -4.69 -20.23 22.21
C GLU A 50 -4.62 -19.12 21.15
N LEU A 51 -3.46 -18.48 20.99
CA LEU A 51 -3.24 -17.41 20.00
C LEU A 51 -3.40 -17.87 18.55
N LYS A 52 -3.09 -19.14 18.23
CA LYS A 52 -3.34 -19.68 16.90
C LYS A 52 -4.82 -19.97 16.66
N SER A 53 -5.50 -20.53 17.67
CA SER A 53 -6.86 -21.04 17.50
C SER A 53 -7.91 -19.95 17.30
N GLY A 54 -7.62 -18.70 17.68
CA GLY A 54 -8.49 -17.57 17.41
C GLY A 54 -7.92 -16.25 17.91
N PRO A 55 -8.69 -15.15 17.77
CA PRO A 55 -8.30 -13.85 18.30
C PRO A 55 -8.10 -13.94 19.83
N PRO A 56 -7.07 -13.25 20.38
CA PRO A 56 -6.84 -13.23 21.82
C PRO A 56 -8.03 -12.58 22.53
N ARG A 57 -8.38 -13.09 23.71
CA ARG A 57 -9.47 -12.53 24.53
C ARG A 57 -9.11 -11.19 25.18
N SER A 58 -7.82 -10.91 25.37
CA SER A 58 -7.32 -9.73 26.07
C SER A 58 -5.91 -9.37 25.60
N TRP A 59 -5.51 -8.12 25.88
CA TRP A 59 -4.14 -7.67 25.71
C TRP A 59 -3.15 -8.47 26.58
N PRO A 60 -1.89 -8.66 26.15
CA PRO A 60 -0.85 -9.25 27.00
C PRO A 60 -0.65 -8.44 28.28
N LYS A 61 -0.65 -9.12 29.43
CA LYS A 61 -0.52 -8.46 30.75
C LYS A 61 0.91 -7.99 31.06
N SER A 62 1.90 -8.52 30.34
CA SER A 62 3.31 -8.24 30.57
C SER A 62 4.03 -7.99 29.25
N THR A 63 4.96 -7.04 29.26
CA THR A 63 5.89 -6.76 28.15
C THR A 63 6.82 -7.95 27.90
N GLU A 64 7.15 -8.75 28.91
CA GLU A 64 7.93 -9.97 28.75
C GLU A 64 7.22 -11.02 27.87
N THR A 65 5.89 -11.04 27.87
CA THR A 65 5.11 -11.91 26.98
C THR A 65 5.26 -11.45 25.53
N ILE A 66 5.19 -10.14 25.27
CA ILE A 66 5.37 -9.57 23.93
C ILE A 66 6.79 -9.87 23.44
N ARG A 67 7.80 -9.61 24.27
CA ARG A 67 9.21 -9.92 23.97
C ARG A 67 9.43 -11.40 23.72
N GLY A 68 8.85 -12.28 24.55
CA GLY A 68 8.96 -13.72 24.37
C GLY A 68 8.36 -14.20 23.05
N ILE A 69 7.20 -13.67 22.65
CA ILE A 69 6.58 -13.96 21.35
C ILE A 69 7.44 -13.42 20.21
N ALA A 70 7.93 -12.19 20.32
CA ALA A 70 8.80 -11.56 19.33
C ALA A 70 10.06 -12.40 19.10
N GLN A 71 10.72 -12.82 20.19
CA GLN A 71 11.89 -13.70 20.15
C GLN A 71 11.56 -15.07 19.54
N ALA A 72 10.44 -15.68 19.92
CA ALA A 72 10.04 -16.99 19.41
C ALA A 72 9.77 -16.99 17.90
N LEU A 73 9.18 -15.90 17.39
CA LEU A 73 8.83 -15.74 15.98
C LEU A 73 9.94 -15.10 15.13
N GLY A 74 11.00 -14.57 15.76
CA GLY A 74 12.04 -13.81 15.07
C GLY A 74 11.56 -12.46 14.52
N LEU A 75 10.62 -11.80 15.20
CA LEU A 75 10.00 -10.53 14.81
C LEU A 75 10.36 -9.41 15.78
N SER A 76 10.09 -8.15 15.40
CA SER A 76 10.19 -7.02 16.31
C SER A 76 9.04 -6.98 17.32
N GLU A 77 9.27 -6.45 18.52
CA GLU A 77 8.20 -6.25 19.52
C GLU A 77 7.05 -5.39 18.96
N ARG A 78 7.38 -4.40 18.13
CA ARG A 78 6.41 -3.55 17.41
C ARG A 78 5.48 -4.38 16.51
N ALA A 79 6.02 -5.30 15.71
CA ALA A 79 5.21 -6.13 14.83
C ALA A 79 4.22 -7.00 15.62
N VAL A 80 4.67 -7.56 16.74
CA VAL A 80 3.82 -8.35 17.64
C VAL A 80 2.70 -7.50 18.25
N VAL A 81 3.02 -6.29 18.73
CA VAL A 81 2.03 -5.35 19.28
C VAL A 81 0.96 -4.98 18.25
N LEU A 82 1.37 -4.65 17.03
CA LEU A 82 0.44 -4.29 15.95
C LEU A 82 -0.43 -5.49 15.54
N ALA A 83 0.15 -6.69 15.49
CA ALA A 83 -0.60 -7.91 15.22
C ALA A 83 -1.61 -8.25 16.33
N PHE A 84 -1.27 -8.00 17.60
CA PHE A 84 -2.21 -8.13 18.73
C PHE A 84 -3.36 -7.12 18.63
N ALA A 85 -3.05 -5.86 18.35
CA ALA A 85 -4.05 -4.82 18.16
C ALA A 85 -5.01 -5.19 17.02
N ARG A 86 -4.48 -5.63 15.88
CA ARG A 86 -5.30 -6.12 14.76
C ARG A 86 -6.20 -7.29 15.15
N SER A 87 -5.67 -8.25 15.92
CA SER A 87 -6.43 -9.43 16.35
C SER A 87 -7.56 -9.09 17.33
N LEU A 88 -7.47 -7.96 18.02
CA LEU A 88 -8.51 -7.44 18.91
C LEU A 88 -9.51 -6.51 18.18
N GLY A 89 -9.40 -6.42 16.85
CA GLY A 89 -10.28 -5.58 16.03
C GLY A 89 -9.89 -4.10 16.00
N VAL A 90 -8.70 -3.73 16.51
CA VAL A 90 -8.16 -2.40 16.25
C VAL A 90 -7.77 -2.36 14.77
N ASP A 91 -8.26 -1.34 14.07
CA ASP A 91 -7.82 -1.14 12.69
C ASP A 91 -6.40 -0.59 12.71
N VAL A 92 -5.45 -1.47 12.39
CA VAL A 92 -4.05 -1.13 12.31
C VAL A 92 -3.72 -1.06 10.83
N GLU A 93 -3.90 0.13 10.27
CA GLU A 93 -3.39 0.40 8.93
C GLU A 93 -1.88 0.10 8.96
N GLY A 94 -1.42 -0.75 8.03
CA GLY A 94 0.00 -0.83 7.73
C GLY A 94 0.50 0.56 7.34
N ALA A 95 1.82 0.77 7.30
CA ALA A 95 2.34 2.03 6.75
C ALA A 95 1.72 2.23 5.37
N SER A 96 0.85 3.26 5.24
CA SER A 96 0.13 3.57 4.01
C SER A 96 1.09 3.51 2.84
N LEU A 97 0.65 3.05 1.66
CA LEU A 97 1.48 3.11 0.44
C LEU A 97 2.03 4.54 0.24
N PHE A 98 1.26 5.56 0.62
CA PHE A 98 1.73 6.94 0.64
C PHE A 98 2.89 7.17 1.62
N ALA A 99 2.83 6.60 2.82
CA ALA A 99 3.93 6.67 3.80
C ALA A 99 5.21 6.00 3.28
N GLN A 100 5.10 4.96 2.46
CA GLN A 100 6.25 4.31 1.81
C GLN A 100 6.85 5.14 0.66
N GLN A 101 6.06 6.04 0.08
CA GLN A 101 6.48 6.95 -1.01
C GLN A 101 7.09 8.26 -0.49
N LEU A 102 7.08 8.48 0.82
CA LEU A 102 7.70 9.66 1.41
C LEU A 102 9.22 9.60 1.23
N PRO A 103 9.88 10.69 0.79
CA PRO A 103 11.32 10.72 0.66
C PRO A 103 12.03 10.40 1.98
N PRO A 104 13.22 9.75 1.93
CA PRO A 104 14.09 9.70 3.10
C PRO A 104 14.43 11.14 3.51
N GLY A 105 14.26 11.47 4.80
CA GLY A 105 14.45 12.81 5.34
C GLY A 105 13.16 13.53 5.78
N VAL A 106 11.97 12.97 5.49
CA VAL A 106 10.72 13.48 6.07
C VAL A 106 10.72 13.40 7.61
N ASP A 107 11.45 12.43 8.16
CA ASP A 107 11.63 12.31 9.62
C ASP A 107 12.47 13.44 10.22
N ASP A 108 13.32 14.10 9.41
CA ASP A 108 14.22 15.18 9.81
C ASP A 108 13.54 16.56 9.75
N LEU A 109 12.29 16.64 9.29
CA LEU A 109 11.54 17.89 9.29
C LEU A 109 11.40 18.45 10.70
N THR A 110 11.63 19.77 10.83
CA THR A 110 11.38 20.49 12.08
C THR A 110 9.90 20.39 12.47
N PRO A 111 9.56 20.59 13.75
CA PRO A 111 8.16 20.51 14.20
C PRO A 111 7.22 21.47 13.44
N GLU A 112 7.71 22.64 13.04
CA GLU A 112 6.94 23.65 12.32
C GLU A 112 6.70 23.23 10.86
N GLU A 113 7.74 22.75 10.17
CA GLU A 113 7.64 22.24 8.79
C GLU A 113 6.73 21.01 8.71
N ARG A 114 6.87 20.08 9.66
CA ARG A 114 6.02 18.90 9.77
C ARG A 114 4.56 19.30 9.95
N ARG A 115 4.29 20.31 10.79
CA ARG A 115 2.93 20.83 11.02
C ARG A 115 2.34 21.43 9.75
N ALA A 116 3.12 22.22 9.01
CA ALA A 116 2.68 22.80 7.74
C ALA A 116 2.37 21.73 6.68
N ALA A 117 3.22 20.72 6.55
CA ALA A 117 3.01 19.60 5.63
C ALA A 117 1.74 18.81 5.98
N ILE A 118 1.53 18.50 7.26
CA ILE A 118 0.32 17.80 7.72
C ILE A 118 -0.93 18.64 7.42
N GLU A 119 -0.89 19.95 7.63
CA GLU A 119 -2.05 20.81 7.40
C GLU A 119 -2.43 20.88 5.91
N MET A 120 -1.44 20.96 5.03
CA MET A 120 -1.66 20.88 3.59
C MET A 120 -2.32 19.55 3.19
N LEU A 121 -1.81 18.43 3.71
CA LEU A 121 -2.39 17.10 3.44
C LEU A 121 -3.85 17.01 3.94
N ARG A 122 -4.15 17.59 5.11
CA ARG A 122 -5.53 17.64 5.63
C ARG A 122 -6.47 18.40 4.71
N VAL A 123 -6.04 19.56 4.20
CA VAL A 123 -6.83 20.37 3.25
C VAL A 123 -7.11 19.57 1.98
N LEU A 124 -6.10 18.89 1.42
CA LEU A 124 -6.26 18.06 0.22
C LEU A 124 -7.24 16.90 0.44
N VAL A 125 -7.14 16.20 1.58
CA VAL A 125 -8.06 15.12 1.94
C VAL A 125 -9.49 15.65 2.12
N ALA A 126 -9.66 16.78 2.80
CA ALA A 126 -10.97 17.40 3.01
C ALA A 126 -11.61 17.83 1.68
N GLN A 127 -10.84 18.44 0.77
CA GLN A 127 -11.29 18.81 -0.56
C GLN A 127 -11.73 17.58 -1.36
N ARG A 128 -10.96 16.49 -1.32
CA ARG A 128 -11.30 15.25 -2.02
C ARG A 128 -12.59 14.62 -1.49
N LYS A 129 -12.79 14.60 -0.17
CA LYS A 129 -14.04 14.14 0.45
C LYS A 129 -15.24 14.97 -0.02
N ALA A 130 -15.12 16.30 0.01
CA ALA A 130 -16.17 17.20 -0.44
C ALA A 130 -16.52 17.01 -1.94
N ILE A 131 -15.55 16.72 -2.79
CA ILE A 131 -15.80 16.39 -4.21
C ILE A 131 -16.54 15.06 -4.33
N ASN A 132 -16.09 14.01 -3.65
CA ASN A 132 -16.71 12.69 -3.70
C ASN A 132 -18.14 12.70 -3.15
N GLU A 133 -18.42 13.48 -2.11
CA GLU A 133 -19.76 13.64 -1.52
C GLU A 133 -20.74 14.40 -2.44
N ARG A 134 -20.23 15.24 -3.35
CA ARG A 134 -21.04 15.98 -4.34
C ARG A 134 -21.22 15.25 -5.69
N ALA A 135 -20.39 14.24 -5.96
CA ALA A 135 -20.48 13.43 -7.18
C ALA A 135 -21.78 12.62 -7.37
N PRO A 136 -22.52 12.13 -6.34
CA PRO A 136 -23.73 11.35 -6.57
C PRO A 136 -24.91 12.15 -7.16
N GLU A 137 -24.88 13.49 -7.15
CA GLU A 137 -25.97 14.30 -7.72
C GLU A 137 -25.83 14.59 -9.23
N LEU A 138 -24.63 14.49 -9.80
CA LEU A 138 -24.40 14.79 -11.21
C LEU A 138 -24.78 13.64 -12.16
N HIS A 139 -24.84 12.40 -11.66
CA HIS A 139 -25.23 11.23 -12.48
C HIS A 139 -26.73 10.94 -12.46
N ALA A 140 -27.53 11.59 -11.62
CA ALA A 140 -28.98 11.37 -11.55
C ALA A 140 -29.76 12.06 -12.69
N THR A 141 -29.16 13.00 -13.43
CA THR A 141 -29.88 13.81 -14.44
C THR A 141 -29.70 13.32 -15.88
N THR A 142 -29.00 12.19 -16.10
CA THR A 142 -28.87 11.58 -17.46
C THR A 142 -29.49 10.18 -17.56
N ALA A 143 -30.48 9.89 -16.72
CA ALA A 143 -31.28 8.67 -16.79
C ALA A 143 -32.76 9.00 -17.01
N ALA A 144 -33.07 9.68 -18.12
CA ALA A 144 -34.44 9.74 -18.62
C ALA A 144 -34.78 8.44 -19.40
N PRO A 145 -35.97 7.86 -19.21
CA PRO A 145 -36.29 6.50 -19.62
C PRO A 145 -36.48 6.37 -21.14
N ARG A 146 -35.76 5.39 -21.73
CA ARG A 146 -35.99 4.89 -23.09
C ARG A 146 -37.35 4.20 -23.17
N SER A 147 -38.39 4.94 -23.54
CA SER A 147 -39.69 4.39 -23.89
C SER A 147 -40.35 5.22 -24.99
N ARG A 148 -40.12 4.82 -26.25
CA ARG A 148 -41.17 4.51 -27.25
C ARG A 148 -40.52 4.27 -28.61
N ARG A 149 -40.41 2.98 -28.93
CA ARG A 149 -40.19 2.43 -30.26
C ARG A 149 -41.35 2.89 -31.16
N ARG A 150 -41.17 3.98 -31.92
CA ARG A 150 -42.01 4.27 -33.09
C ARG A 150 -41.35 3.63 -34.31
N LYS A 151 -42.16 2.86 -35.02
CA LYS A 151 -41.87 2.14 -36.24
C LYS A 151 -42.06 3.11 -37.41
N GLY A 152 -41.05 3.26 -38.26
CA GLY A 152 -41.08 3.97 -39.54
C GLY A 152 -40.41 5.34 -39.51
N GLU A 153 -39.20 5.46 -40.07
CA GLU A 153 -38.83 6.25 -41.27
C GLU A 153 -37.28 6.30 -41.39
N PRO A 154 -36.69 6.23 -42.60
CA PRO A 154 -35.24 6.28 -42.77
C PRO A 154 -34.81 7.74 -42.96
N ASP A 155 -34.26 8.36 -41.92
CA ASP A 155 -33.60 9.66 -42.06
C ASP A 155 -32.08 9.48 -42.01
N SER A 156 -31.48 9.82 -43.14
CA SER A 156 -30.08 9.68 -43.46
C SER A 156 -29.45 11.03 -43.19
N SER A 157 -28.88 11.24 -42.02
CA SER A 157 -28.09 12.45 -41.72
C SER A 157 -27.13 12.19 -40.57
N LEU A 158 -26.02 11.51 -40.86
CA LEU A 158 -24.82 11.63 -40.03
C LEU A 158 -24.15 12.97 -40.39
N PRO A 159 -23.79 13.82 -39.41
CA PRO A 159 -23.01 15.02 -39.70
C PRO A 159 -21.63 14.63 -40.23
N ASP A 160 -21.25 15.29 -41.32
CA ASP A 160 -20.00 15.14 -42.07
C ASP A 160 -18.80 15.26 -41.12
N GLN A 161 -18.12 14.14 -40.84
CA GLN A 161 -16.87 14.21 -40.10
C GLN A 161 -15.81 14.79 -41.03
N PRO A 162 -15.07 15.82 -40.60
CA PRO A 162 -14.01 16.40 -41.42
C PRO A 162 -12.97 15.32 -41.73
N LYS A 163 -12.77 15.08 -43.03
CA LYS A 163 -11.77 14.13 -43.54
C LYS A 163 -10.40 14.57 -43.03
N PHE A 164 -9.84 13.76 -42.13
CA PHE A 164 -8.54 14.02 -41.53
C PHE A 164 -7.46 13.92 -42.61
N ASP A 165 -6.86 15.05 -42.98
CA ASP A 165 -5.89 15.13 -44.06
C ASP A 165 -4.49 14.72 -43.57
N ARG A 166 -4.16 13.45 -43.78
CA ARG A 166 -2.93 12.79 -43.30
C ARG A 166 -1.64 13.49 -43.78
N SER A 167 -1.76 14.25 -44.86
CA SER A 167 -0.70 15.08 -45.47
C SER A 167 -0.18 16.16 -44.52
N GLN A 168 -1.05 16.74 -43.70
CA GLN A 168 -0.68 17.82 -42.77
C GLN A 168 0.10 17.29 -41.56
N LEU A 169 -0.17 16.05 -41.15
CA LEU A 169 0.50 15.43 -40.01
C LEU A 169 1.94 15.01 -40.35
N LEU A 170 2.20 14.67 -41.63
CA LEU A 170 3.55 14.32 -42.09
C LEU A 170 4.46 15.55 -42.22
N ALA A 171 3.91 16.72 -42.58
CA ALA A 171 4.67 17.97 -42.68
C ALA A 171 5.11 18.52 -41.31
N ALA A 172 4.37 18.22 -40.24
CA ALA A 172 4.70 18.66 -38.88
C ALA A 172 5.81 17.83 -38.21
N MET A 173 6.20 16.68 -38.78
CA MET A 173 7.25 15.82 -38.23
C MET A 173 8.59 15.94 -38.95
N SER A 174 8.69 16.79 -39.99
CA SER A 174 9.97 17.15 -40.62
C SER A 174 10.56 18.37 -39.93
N GLU A 175 11.08 18.18 -38.71
CA GLU A 175 11.96 19.18 -38.10
C GLU A 175 13.36 19.11 -38.72
N PRO A 176 14.01 20.27 -38.94
CA PRO A 176 15.34 20.37 -39.53
C PRO A 176 16.41 19.86 -38.56
N GLU A 177 17.33 19.03 -39.07
CA GLU A 177 18.58 18.63 -38.41
C GLU A 177 19.41 19.88 -38.08
N GLY A 178 19.20 20.42 -36.88
CA GLY A 178 20.00 21.48 -36.29
C GLY A 178 21.19 20.91 -35.52
N ASP A 179 22.38 21.32 -35.94
CA ASP A 179 23.66 21.32 -35.23
C ASP A 179 23.64 20.70 -33.82
N ARG A 180 24.09 19.46 -33.71
CA ARG A 180 24.60 18.94 -32.45
C ARG A 180 26.01 19.50 -32.25
N PRO A 181 26.26 20.31 -31.21
CA PRO A 181 27.63 20.71 -30.88
C PRO A 181 28.47 19.47 -30.53
N PRO A 182 29.79 19.51 -30.80
CA PRO A 182 30.69 18.40 -30.52
C PRO A 182 30.67 18.07 -29.02
N GLU A 183 30.59 16.77 -28.73
CA GLU A 183 30.53 16.23 -27.38
C GLU A 183 31.80 16.63 -26.62
N ASP A 184 31.62 17.38 -25.55
CA ASP A 184 32.68 17.71 -24.60
C ASP A 184 33.27 16.42 -24.03
N GLU A 185 34.57 16.33 -24.21
CA GLU A 185 35.52 15.34 -23.76
C GLU A 185 35.28 14.98 -22.28
N PHE A 186 34.78 13.76 -22.03
CA PHE A 186 34.65 13.23 -20.67
C PHE A 186 36.04 13.25 -20.00
N PRO A 187 36.23 13.98 -18.89
CA PRO A 187 37.48 13.90 -18.16
C PRO A 187 37.67 12.48 -17.62
N ALA A 188 38.87 11.93 -17.85
CA ALA A 188 39.28 10.61 -17.40
C ALA A 188 39.01 10.41 -15.91
N ASP A 189 38.51 9.21 -15.57
CA ASP A 189 38.41 8.73 -14.19
C ASP A 189 39.76 8.91 -13.46
N PRO A 190 39.78 9.48 -12.25
CA PRO A 190 40.97 9.42 -11.43
C PRO A 190 41.29 7.96 -11.08
N PRO A 191 42.58 7.59 -10.99
CA PRO A 191 42.98 6.24 -10.60
C PRO A 191 42.42 5.91 -9.21
N ASN A 192 41.85 4.71 -9.08
CA ASN A 192 41.48 4.13 -7.79
C ASN A 192 42.73 4.07 -6.92
N ASP A 193 42.81 4.97 -5.93
CA ASP A 193 43.79 4.85 -4.86
C ASP A 193 43.39 3.68 -3.97
N ASP A 194 44.30 2.70 -3.94
CA ASP A 194 44.33 1.55 -3.07
C ASP A 194 44.14 1.96 -1.61
N PHE A 195 42.94 1.74 -1.08
CA PHE A 195 42.66 1.82 0.36
C PHE A 195 43.17 0.53 1.04
N GLU A 196 44.49 0.37 1.12
CA GLU A 196 45.14 -0.62 1.98
C GLU A 196 45.42 -0.03 3.37
N GLY A 197 44.85 -0.68 4.39
CA GLY A 197 45.23 -0.54 5.80
C GLY A 197 44.22 0.24 6.64
N ARG A 198 43.97 -0.09 7.91
CA ARG A 198 44.52 -1.10 8.80
C ARG A 198 43.59 -1.18 10.02
#